data_AF-A0A0A0N391-F1
#
_entry.id   AF-A0A0A0N391-F1
#
_cell.length_a   1.000
_cell.length_b   1.000
_cell.length_c   1.000
_cell.angle_alpha   90.00
_cell.angle_beta   90.00
_cell.angle_gamma   90.00
#
_symmetry.space_group_name_H-M   'P 1'
#
loop_
_entity.id
_entity.type
_entity.pdbx_description
1 polymer ?
#
loop_
_entity_poly.entity_id
_entity_poly.type
_entity_poly.pdbx_seq_one_letter_code
_entity_poly.pdbx_strand_id
1 'polypeptide(L)' 'MGVHDPTELRPHMLRTRVDPHTVRSHAELYEWLAPAQLLTEPPTTWAEDWAAANPGQFTV' A
#
# COMPACT_ATOMS: atom_id res chain seq x y z
N MET A 1 -18.30 -9.19 17.34
CA MET A 1 -17.44 -10.07 16.53
C MET A 1 -17.14 -9.36 15.23
N GLY A 2 -15.87 -9.01 15.02
CA GLY A 2 -15.42 -8.05 14.01
C GLY A 2 -14.54 -6.97 14.64
N VAL A 3 -13.96 -6.10 13.81
CA VAL A 3 -13.25 -4.90 14.28
C VAL A 3 -14.24 -3.87 14.78
N HIS A 4 -13.84 -3.11 15.80
CA HIS A 4 -14.65 -2.04 16.38
C HIS A 4 -14.35 -0.67 15.75
N ASP A 5 -13.17 -0.53 15.15
CA ASP A 5 -12.70 0.67 14.51
C ASP A 5 -11.97 0.33 13.18
N PRO A 6 -12.08 1.17 12.13
CA PRO A 6 -11.38 0.95 10.87
C PRO A 6 -9.85 0.81 10.99
N THR A 7 -9.22 1.43 12.00
CA THR A 7 -7.77 1.31 12.25
C THR A 7 -7.36 -0.09 12.72
N GLU A 8 -8.31 -0.90 13.18
CA GLU A 8 -8.07 -2.29 13.53
C GLU A 8 -8.07 -3.22 12.31
N LEU A 9 -8.48 -2.72 11.13
CA LEU A 9 -8.37 -3.48 9.90
C LEU A 9 -6.91 -3.81 9.61
N ARG A 10 -6.69 -5.02 9.12
CA ARG A 10 -5.37 -5.50 8.72
C ARG A 10 -5.37 -5.82 7.22
N PRO A 11 -4.23 -5.68 6.54
CA PRO A 11 -4.12 -5.90 5.09
C PRO A 11 -4.64 -7.24 4.58
N HIS A 12 -4.51 -8.31 5.37
CA HIS A 12 -5.00 -9.65 5.02
C HIS A 12 -6.53 -9.78 5.09
N MET A 13 -7.21 -8.81 5.74
CA MET A 13 -8.67 -8.74 5.84
C MET A 13 -9.29 -8.02 4.63
N LEU A 14 -8.50 -7.19 3.92
CA LEU A 14 -8.94 -6.46 2.74
C LEU A 14 -8.73 -7.32 1.49
N ARG A 15 -9.80 -7.59 0.74
CA ARG A 15 -9.78 -8.45 -0.45
C ARG A 15 -10.19 -7.66 -1.68
N THR A 16 -9.40 -7.77 -2.73
CA THR A 16 -9.63 -7.13 -4.02
C THR A 16 -9.60 -8.17 -5.12
N ARG A 17 -10.56 -8.08 -6.03
CA ARG A 17 -10.62 -8.93 -7.22
C ARG A 17 -9.75 -8.30 -8.30
N VAL A 18 -8.69 -9.01 -8.70
CA VAL A 18 -7.71 -8.50 -9.69
C VAL A 18 -8.04 -8.95 -11.11
N ASP A 19 -8.85 -9.99 -11.26
CA ASP A 19 -9.36 -10.49 -12.53
C ASP A 19 -10.68 -11.29 -12.32
N PRO A 20 -11.36 -11.81 -13.36
CA PRO A 20 -12.61 -12.53 -13.21
C PRO A 20 -12.59 -13.80 -12.34
N HIS A 21 -11.42 -14.33 -12.00
CA HIS A 21 -11.29 -15.57 -11.24
C HIS A 21 -10.34 -15.47 -10.04
N THR A 22 -9.56 -14.39 -9.93
CA THR A 22 -8.59 -14.22 -8.85
C THR A 22 -8.99 -13.12 -7.87
N VAL A 23 -9.03 -13.49 -6.59
CA VAL A 23 -9.14 -12.56 -5.46
C VAL A 23 -7.84 -12.62 -4.66
N ARG A 24 -7.26 -11.46 -4.37
CA ARG A 24 -6.04 -11.32 -3.56
C ARG A 24 -6.29 -10.40 -2.39
N SER A 25 -5.55 -10.62 -1.31
CA SER A 25 -5.52 -9.68 -0.19
C SER A 25 -4.63 -8.49 -0.49
N HIS A 26 -4.89 -7.34 0.11
CA HIS A 26 -3.96 -6.23 -0.01
C HIS A 26 -2.57 -6.56 0.56
N ALA A 27 -2.48 -7.51 1.50
CA ALA A 27 -1.19 -8.00 2.00
C ALA A 27 -0.34 -8.68 0.91
N GLU A 28 -0.98 -9.27 -0.11
CA GLU A 28 -0.31 -9.90 -1.26
C GLU A 28 -0.03 -8.91 -2.39
N LEU A 29 -0.85 -7.86 -2.50
CA LEU A 29 -0.80 -6.93 -3.65
C LEU A 29 0.15 -5.76 -3.45
N TYR A 30 0.36 -5.32 -2.21
CA TYR A 30 1.10 -4.11 -1.92
C TYR A 30 2.16 -4.34 -0.84
N GLU A 31 3.25 -3.59 -0.95
CA GLU A 31 4.22 -3.45 0.12
C GLU A 31 3.62 -2.54 1.20
N TRP A 32 3.47 -3.07 2.41
CA TRP A 32 2.91 -2.34 3.55
C TRP A 32 4.00 -1.72 4.39
N LEU A 33 3.87 -0.43 4.63
CA LEU A 33 4.83 0.33 5.43
C LEU A 33 4.49 0.21 6.92
N ALA A 34 5.53 0.04 7.73
CA ALA A 34 5.41 0.26 9.16
C ALA A 34 5.21 1.77 9.46
N PRO A 35 4.59 2.10 10.61
CA PRO A 35 4.52 3.49 11.05
C PRO A 35 5.91 4.15 11.04
N ALA A 36 6.00 5.36 10.49
CA ALA A 36 7.23 6.14 10.35
C ALA A 36 8.35 5.54 9.48
N GLN A 37 8.14 4.43 8.78
CA GLN A 37 9.16 3.80 7.93
C GLN A 37 9.70 4.76 6.86
N LEU A 38 8.83 5.55 6.21
CA LEU A 38 9.25 6.54 5.21
C LEU A 38 10.19 7.63 5.74
N LEU A 39 10.16 7.89 7.04
CA LEU A 39 11.00 8.92 7.67
C LEU A 39 12.35 8.35 8.15
N THR A 40 12.46 7.04 8.29
CA THR A 40 13.59 6.36 8.95
C THR A 40 14.35 5.47 7.98
N GLU A 41 13.65 4.57 7.30
CA GLU A 41 14.20 3.60 6.37
C GLU A 41 13.19 3.37 5.23
N PRO A 42 13.11 4.28 4.25
CA PRO A 42 12.20 4.11 3.11
C PRO A 42 12.62 2.87 2.29
N PRO A 43 11.66 2.09 1.75
CA PRO A 43 11.98 0.96 0.90
C PRO A 43 12.84 1.36 -0.30
N THR A 44 13.90 0.58 -0.55
CA THR A 44 14.83 0.84 -1.66
C THR A 44 14.15 0.79 -3.02
N THR A 45 13.09 -0.02 -3.15
CA THR A 45 12.26 -0.16 -4.35
C THR A 45 11.65 1.17 -4.78
N TRP A 46 11.41 2.10 -3.84
CA TRP A 46 10.76 3.38 -4.11
C TRP A 46 11.75 4.50 -4.46
N ALA A 47 13.06 4.27 -4.33
CA ALA A 47 14.06 5.33 -4.50
C ALA A 47 14.01 5.95 -5.91
N GLU A 48 13.85 5.13 -6.94
CA GLU A 48 13.75 5.59 -8.33
C GLU A 48 12.47 6.41 -8.57
N ASP A 49 11.33 5.90 -8.09
CA ASP A 49 10.04 6.60 -8.18
C ASP A 49 10.06 7.93 -7.44
N TRP A 50 10.71 7.99 -6.26
CA TRP A 50 10.86 9.21 -5.47
C TRP A 50 11.74 10.25 -6.18
N ALA A 51 12.80 9.81 -6.86
CA ALA A 51 13.65 10.68 -7.65
C ALA A 51 12.96 11.21 -8.90
N ALA A 52 12.07 10.41 -9.50
CA ALA A 52 11.25 10.80 -10.65
C ALA A 52 10.04 11.68 -10.27
N ALA A 53 9.60 11.62 -9.01
CA ALA A 53 8.44 12.38 -8.53
C ALA A 53 8.67 13.90 -8.67
N ASN A 54 7.82 14.54 -9.47
CA ASN A 54 7.85 15.98 -9.69
C ASN A 54 6.57 16.63 -9.16
N PRO A 55 6.62 17.45 -8.10
CA PRO A 55 5.43 18.08 -7.51
C PRO A 55 4.77 19.12 -8.44
N GLY A 56 5.39 19.48 -9.55
CA GLY A 56 4.83 20.38 -10.57
C GLY A 56 4.14 19.67 -11.74
N GLN A 57 4.21 18.33 -11.83
CA GLN A 57 3.55 17.57 -12.89
C GLN A 57 2.48 16.64 -12.33
N PHE A 58 1.23 16.93 -12.68
CA PHE A 58 0.10 16.06 -12.46
C PHE A 58 -0.50 15.73 -13.84
N THR A 59 -0.27 14.53 -14.34
CA THR A 59 -0.92 14.04 -15.56
C THR A 59 -2.29 13.47 -15.24
N VAL A 60 -3.26 13.71 -16.15
CA VAL A 60 -4.65 13.23 -16.09
C VAL A 60 -4.82 12.04 -17.02
#